data_AF-A0A973V098-F1
#
_entry.id   AF-A0A973V098-F1
#
_cell.length_a   1.000
_cell.length_b   1.000
_cell.length_c   1.000
_cell.angle_alpha   90.00
_cell.angle_beta   90.00
_cell.angle_gamma   90.00
#
_symmetry.space_group_name_H-M   'P 1'
#
loop_
_entity.id
_entity.type
_entity.pdbx_description
1 polymer ?
#
loop_
_entity_poly.entity_id
_entity_poly.type
_entity_poly.pdbx_seq_one_letter_code
_entity_poly.pdbx_strand_id
1 'polypeptide(L)'
;MEQSPCSMCGRLRDPSERCPHCGNTPEILAAELARINKAIADMNTEDLTLVAQRKKLSSQLQAALHQRNLLRNAVAEQEAKAAPPRQRRFGRRAEPATPPAA
;
A
#
# COMPACT_ATOMS: atom_id res chain seq x y z
N MET A 1 -31.55 -29.13 -10.05
CA MET A 1 -31.50 -27.89 -10.84
C MET A 1 -32.85 -27.72 -11.49
N GLU A 2 -33.66 -26.78 -10.99
CA GLU A 2 -34.97 -26.48 -11.56
C GLU A 2 -34.78 -25.57 -12.79
N GLN A 3 -35.17 -26.05 -13.96
CA GLN A 3 -35.09 -25.28 -15.21
C GLN A 3 -36.43 -24.57 -15.44
N SER A 4 -36.37 -23.30 -15.81
CA SER A 4 -37.55 -22.51 -16.16
C SER A 4 -37.38 -21.87 -17.54
N PRO A 5 -38.48 -21.62 -18.29
CA PRO A 5 -38.40 -21.01 -19.60
C PRO A 5 -37.94 -19.56 -19.49
N CYS A 6 -37.01 -19.16 -20.36
CA CYS A 6 -36.56 -17.79 -20.46
C CYS A 6 -37.71 -16.87 -20.89
N SER A 7 -37.93 -15.76 -20.15
CA SER A 7 -39.00 -14.79 -20.45
C SER A 7 -38.88 -14.10 -21.82
N MET A 8 -37.71 -14.13 -22.46
CA MET A 8 -37.48 -13.50 -23.77
C MET A 8 -37.49 -14.47 -24.95
N CYS A 9 -36.93 -15.68 -24.80
CA CYS A 9 -36.80 -16.62 -25.92
C CYS A 9 -37.49 -17.98 -25.68
N GLY A 10 -38.15 -18.17 -24.53
CA GLY A 10 -38.92 -19.37 -24.18
C GLY A 10 -38.10 -20.63 -23.89
N ARG A 11 -36.80 -20.65 -24.17
CA ARG A 11 -35.94 -21.82 -23.94
C ARG A 11 -35.74 -22.08 -22.45
N LEU A 12 -35.75 -23.35 -22.07
CA LEU A 12 -35.43 -23.79 -20.71
C LEU A 12 -33.99 -23.40 -20.35
N ARG A 13 -33.82 -22.83 -19.15
CA ARG A 13 -32.52 -22.47 -18.58
C ARG A 13 -32.57 -22.52 -17.06
N ASP A 14 -31.40 -22.40 -16.44
CA ASP A 14 -31.30 -22.02 -15.03
C ASP A 14 -31.73 -20.55 -14.85
N PRO A 15 -32.74 -20.24 -13.99
CA PRO A 15 -33.14 -18.86 -13.71
C PRO A 15 -32.09 -18.06 -12.92
N SER A 16 -31.06 -18.70 -12.40
CA SER A 16 -29.96 -18.07 -11.65
C SER A 16 -28.88 -17.51 -12.58
N GLU A 17 -28.95 -17.80 -13.88
CA GLU A 17 -27.94 -17.45 -14.86
C GLU A 17 -28.52 -16.63 -16.03
N ARG A 18 -27.63 -15.88 -16.69
CA ARG A 18 -27.96 -15.17 -17.94
C ARG A 18 -28.24 -16.17 -19.05
N CYS A 19 -29.25 -15.90 -19.88
CA CYS A 19 -29.67 -16.85 -20.91
C CYS A 19 -28.55 -16.98 -21.95
N PRO A 20 -28.01 -18.17 -22.19
CA PRO A 20 -26.93 -18.35 -23.16
C PRO A 20 -27.38 -18.12 -24.61
N HIS A 21 -28.69 -18.21 -24.88
CA HIS A 21 -29.23 -18.06 -26.23
C HIS A 21 -29.58 -16.63 -26.62
N CYS A 22 -30.27 -15.89 -25.76
CA CYS A 22 -30.72 -14.53 -26.08
C CYS A 22 -30.05 -13.44 -25.23
N GLY A 23 -29.21 -13.82 -24.26
CA GLY A 23 -28.57 -12.87 -23.36
C GLY A 23 -29.51 -12.21 -22.36
N ASN A 24 -30.77 -12.64 -22.23
CA ASN A 24 -31.65 -12.07 -21.24
C ASN A 24 -31.17 -12.38 -19.82
N THR A 25 -31.07 -11.37 -18.98
CA THR A 25 -30.72 -11.54 -17.56
C THR A 25 -32.02 -11.67 -16.77
N PRO A 26 -32.20 -12.70 -15.93
CA PRO A 26 -33.35 -12.79 -15.04
C PRO A 26 -33.42 -11.57 -14.10
N GLU A 27 -34.62 -11.06 -13.82
CA GLU A 27 -34.82 -9.88 -12.96
C GLU A 27 -34.19 -10.02 -11.57
N ILE A 28 -34.30 -11.20 -10.96
CA ILE A 28 -33.69 -11.50 -9.66
C ILE A 28 -32.18 -11.33 -9.71
N LEU A 29 -31.53 -11.94 -10.72
CA LEU A 29 -30.09 -11.81 -10.93
C LEU A 29 -29.70 -10.36 -11.24
N ALA A 30 -30.47 -9.66 -12.06
CA ALA A 30 -30.21 -8.24 -12.37
C ALA A 30 -30.27 -7.36 -11.12
N ALA A 31 -31.26 -7.57 -10.24
CA ALA A 31 -31.41 -6.85 -8.99
C ALA A 31 -30.27 -7.14 -8.00
N GLU A 32 -29.81 -8.39 -7.93
CA GLU A 32 -28.64 -8.77 -7.12
C GLU A 32 -27.35 -8.14 -7.65
N LEU A 33 -27.11 -8.19 -8.96
CA LEU A 33 -25.97 -7.53 -9.59
C LEU A 33 -25.98 -6.02 -9.34
N ALA A 34 -27.14 -5.37 -9.42
CA ALA A 34 -27.27 -3.95 -9.11
C ALA A 34 -26.93 -3.64 -7.64
N ARG A 35 -27.38 -4.47 -6.69
CA ARG A 35 -27.03 -4.34 -5.27
C ARG A 35 -25.53 -4.50 -5.03
N ILE A 36 -24.93 -5.53 -5.62
CA ILE A 36 -23.49 -5.80 -5.47
C ILE A 36 -22.66 -4.66 -6.10
N ASN A 37 -23.01 -4.22 -7.31
CA ASN A 37 -22.30 -3.13 -7.98
C ASN A 37 -22.39 -1.83 -7.19
N LYS A 38 -23.53 -1.55 -6.56
CA LYS A 38 -23.67 -0.40 -5.66
C LYS A 38 -22.75 -0.52 -4.44
N ALA A 39 -22.72 -1.68 -3.78
CA ALA A 39 -21.83 -1.90 -2.65
C ALA A 39 -20.35 -1.75 -3.04
N ILE A 40 -19.94 -2.27 -4.21
CA ILE A 40 -18.58 -2.10 -4.73
C ILE A 40 -18.28 -0.62 -4.99
N ALA A 41 -19.23 0.12 -5.57
CA ALA A 41 -19.05 1.55 -5.81
C ALA A 41 -18.87 2.32 -4.50
N ASP A 42 -19.70 2.04 -3.50
CA ASP A 42 -19.62 2.66 -2.18
C ASP A 42 -18.25 2.37 -1.53
N MET A 43 -17.79 1.11 -1.52
CA MET A 43 -16.46 0.73 -1.01
C MET A 43 -15.31 1.44 -1.74
N ASN A 44 -15.38 1.56 -3.07
CA ASN A 44 -14.36 2.25 -3.85
C ASN A 44 -14.30 3.75 -3.49
N THR A 45 -15.44 4.39 -3.19
CA THR A 45 -15.43 5.79 -2.75
C THR A 45 -14.74 5.93 -1.40
N GLU A 46 -14.99 5.03 -0.45
CA GLU A 46 -14.31 5.00 0.85
C GLU A 46 -12.79 4.81 0.68
N ASP A 47 -12.37 3.90 -0.18
CA ASP A 47 -10.94 3.64 -0.46
C ASP A 47 -10.21 4.89 -0.97
N LEU A 48 -10.83 5.67 -1.87
CA LEU A 48 -10.24 6.93 -2.33
C LEU A 48 -10.06 7.93 -1.18
N THR A 49 -11.00 7.99 -0.25
CA THR A 49 -10.85 8.84 0.95
C THR A 49 -9.73 8.35 1.85
N LEU A 50 -9.59 7.03 2.04
CA LEU A 50 -8.53 6.44 2.85
C LEU A 50 -7.15 6.68 2.23
N VAL A 51 -7.01 6.61 0.91
CA VAL A 51 -5.76 6.94 0.21
C VAL A 51 -5.37 8.41 0.45
N ALA A 52 -6.32 9.33 0.37
CA ALA A 52 -6.07 10.75 0.65
C ALA A 52 -5.64 10.97 2.11
N GLN A 53 -6.30 10.31 3.07
CA GLN A 53 -5.94 10.35 4.48
C GLN A 53 -4.55 9.77 4.73
N ARG A 54 -4.23 8.62 4.11
CA ARG A 54 -2.90 8.00 4.20
C ARG A 54 -1.81 8.93 3.70
N LYS A 55 -2.03 9.64 2.58
CA LYS A 55 -1.09 10.64 2.07
C LYS A 55 -0.88 11.76 3.07
N LYS A 56 -1.95 12.32 3.64
CA LYS A 56 -1.88 13.37 4.68
C LYS A 56 -1.08 12.91 5.90
N LEU A 57 -1.40 11.74 6.44
CA LEU A 57 -0.69 11.16 7.60
C LEU A 57 0.78 10.91 7.30
N SER A 58 1.11 10.41 6.10
CA SER A 58 2.51 10.17 5.71
C SER A 58 3.33 11.47 5.66
N SER A 59 2.74 12.57 5.17
CA SER A 59 3.38 13.89 5.15
C SER A 59 3.60 14.43 6.58
N GLN A 60 2.61 14.29 7.46
CA GLN A 60 2.73 14.68 8.87
C GLN A 60 3.82 13.87 9.58
N LEU A 61 3.87 12.56 9.34
CA LEU A 61 4.90 11.68 9.89
C LEU A 61 6.31 12.10 9.44
N GLN A 62 6.49 12.40 8.15
CA GLN A 62 7.77 12.87 7.62
C GLN A 62 8.20 14.21 8.26
N ALA A 63 7.27 15.14 8.44
CA ALA A 63 7.55 16.41 9.12
C ALA A 63 7.98 16.19 10.58
N ALA A 64 7.30 15.31 11.32
CA ALA A 64 7.66 14.98 12.69
C ALA A 64 9.03 14.30 12.78
N LEU A 65 9.34 13.37 11.85
CA LEU A 65 10.67 12.75 11.76
C LEU A 65 11.76 13.77 11.46
N HIS A 66 11.48 14.73 10.58
CA HIS A 66 12.42 15.81 10.28
C HIS A 66 12.72 16.65 11.52
N GLN A 67 11.69 17.08 12.25
CA GLN A 67 11.85 17.82 13.51
C GLN A 67 12.66 17.02 14.54
N ARG A 68 12.36 15.73 14.71
CA ARG A 68 13.12 14.83 15.58
C ARG A 68 14.61 14.78 15.19
N ASN A 69 14.90 14.67 13.90
CA ASN A 69 16.28 14.60 13.41
C ASN A 69 17.04 15.92 13.66
N LEU A 70 16.38 17.07 13.49
CA LEU A 70 16.97 18.37 13.84
C LEU A 70 17.37 18.43 15.30
N LEU A 71 16.46 18.06 16.22
CA LEU A 71 16.74 18.05 17.65
C LEU A 71 17.87 17.06 17.99
N ARG A 72 17.84 15.87 17.41
CA ARG A 72 18.89 14.85 17.63
C ARG A 72 20.26 15.33 17.15
N ASN A 73 20.32 15.96 15.99
CA ASN A 73 21.58 16.48 15.44
C ASN A 73 22.10 17.65 16.29
N ALA A 74 21.23 18.54 16.75
CA ALA A 74 21.61 19.63 17.66
C ALA A 74 22.21 19.11 18.97
N VAL A 75 21.62 18.05 19.56
CA VAL A 75 22.17 17.40 20.76
C VAL A 75 23.53 16.77 20.45
N ALA A 76 23.65 16.02 19.34
CA ALA A 76 24.92 15.40 18.94
C ALA A 76 26.03 16.44 18.70
N GLU A 77 25.70 17.60 18.13
CA GLU A 77 26.66 18.70 17.96
C GLU A 77 27.09 19.31 19.30
N GLN A 78 26.17 19.47 20.26
CA GLN A 78 26.49 19.94 21.60
C GLN A 78 27.41 18.95 22.31
N GLU A 79 27.12 17.65 22.24
CA GLU A 79 27.96 16.59 22.80
C GLU A 79 29.35 16.57 22.14
N ALA A 80 29.43 16.70 20.81
CA ALA A 80 30.70 16.74 20.10
C ALA A 80 31.55 17.96 20.47
N LYS A 81 30.93 19.13 20.73
CA LYS A 81 31.61 20.34 21.20
C LYS A 81 32.04 20.23 22.67
N ALA A 82 31.25 19.57 23.50
CA ALA A 82 31.56 19.34 24.92
C ALA A 82 32.58 18.22 25.15
N ALA A 83 32.77 17.33 24.16
CA ALA A 83 33.73 16.25 24.24
C ALA A 83 35.18 16.79 24.27
N PRO A 84 36.02 16.34 25.22
CA PRO A 84 37.41 16.75 25.28
C PRO A 84 38.14 16.35 23.99
N PRO A 85 39.17 17.11 23.56
CA PRO A 85 39.89 16.84 22.33
C PRO A 85 40.47 15.42 22.38
N ARG A 86 39.98 14.54 21.50
CA ARG A 86 40.57 13.21 21.30
C ARG A 86 42.01 13.43 20.87
N GLN A 87 42.96 13.24 21.79
CA GLN A 87 44.37 13.18 21.45
C GLN A 87 44.52 12.12 20.37
N ARG A 88 44.80 12.53 19.13
CA ARG A 88 45.23 11.61 18.08
C ARG A 88 46.46 10.92 18.66
N ARG A 89 46.33 9.64 19.04
CA ARG A 89 47.51 8.81 19.31
C ARG A 89 48.28 8.71 17.99
N PHE A 90 49.22 9.63 17.81
CA PHE A 90 50.29 9.50 16.84
C PHE A 90 51.14 8.32 17.30
N GLY A 91 50.89 7.16 16.71
CA GLY A 91 51.54 5.90 17.02
C GLY A 91 50.53 4.78 16.79
N ARG A 92 50.62 3.98 15.73
CA ARG A 92 51.82 3.33 15.20
C ARG A 92 51.81 3.34 13.67
N ARG A 93 52.98 3.61 13.12
CA ARG A 93 53.35 3.38 11.72
C ARG A 93 52.89 1.97 11.32
N ALA A 94 51.98 1.87 10.35
CA ALA A 94 51.68 0.60 9.72
C ALA A 94 52.94 0.14 8.97
N GLU A 95 53.41 -1.07 9.26
CA GLU A 95 54.46 -1.71 8.47
C GLU A 95 53.95 -1.93 7.04
N PRO A 96 54.78 -1.71 6.01
CA PRO A 96 54.41 -2.06 4.65
C PRO A 96 54.34 -3.59 4.52
N ALA A 97 53.18 -4.09 4.10
CA ALA A 97 53.01 -5.49 3.75
C ALA A 97 53.92 -5.84 2.56
N THR A 98 54.86 -6.76 2.77
CA THR A 98 55.60 -7.41 1.70
C THR A 98 54.65 -8.31 0.91
N PRO A 99 54.58 -8.20 -0.43
CA PRO A 99 53.85 -9.17 -1.24
C PRO A 99 54.65 -10.48 -1.31
N PRO A 100 54.01 -11.66 -1.18
CA PRO A 100 54.68 -12.92 -1.45
C PRO A 100 55.02 -13.02 -2.95
N ALA A 101 56.26 -13.46 -3.21
CA ALA A 101 56.78 -13.80 -4.52
C ALA A 101 56.04 -15.00 -5.13
N ALA A 102 56.17 -15.10 -6.46
CA ALA A 102 55.56 -16.05 -7.40
C ALA A 102 55.53 -17.53 -6.97
#